data_AF-A0A284VRH8-F1
#
_entry.id   AF-A0A284VRH8-F1
#
_cell.length_a   1.000
_cell.length_b   1.000
_cell.length_c   1.000
_cell.angle_alpha   90.00
_cell.angle_beta   90.00
_cell.angle_gamma   90.00
#
_symmetry.space_group_name_H-M   'P 1'
#
loop_
_entity.id
_entity.type
_entity.pdbx_description
1 polymer ?
#
loop_
_entity_poly.entity_id
_entity_poly.type
_entity_poly.pdbx_seq_one_letter_code
_entity_poly.pdbx_strand_id
1 'polypeptide(L)'
;MRLLEINWCAQKRGTSIRVDVDAVFSGGLLHDIGRSKTHGIDHAVKGAGIALENGLGEKIVNINEEKVVAHADNLVSGSRVGTMDELLLTLREKLFDEKIIKRFIELNNEINSMIC
;
A
#
# COMPACT_ATOMS: atom_id res chain seq x y z
N MET A 1 -3.49 -17.56 -12.34
CA MET A 1 -4.06 -16.24 -12.68
C MET A 1 -5.14 -15.92 -11.65
N ARG A 2 -4.80 -15.16 -10.59
CA ARG A 2 -5.64 -14.91 -9.38
C ARG A 2 -6.56 -13.67 -9.48
N LEU A 3 -6.59 -12.99 -10.63
CA LEU A 3 -7.35 -11.75 -10.83
C LEU A 3 -8.89 -11.94 -10.83
N LEU A 4 -9.39 -13.17 -11.03
CA LEU A 4 -10.82 -13.45 -11.14
C LEU A 4 -11.58 -13.47 -9.79
N GLU A 5 -10.89 -13.65 -8.66
CA GLU A 5 -11.60 -13.83 -7.36
C GLU A 5 -12.00 -12.51 -6.68
N ILE A 6 -11.27 -11.41 -6.88
CA ILE A 6 -11.54 -10.15 -6.16
C ILE A 6 -12.91 -9.59 -6.54
N ASN A 7 -13.22 -9.54 -7.84
CA ASN A 7 -14.50 -9.01 -8.31
C ASN A 7 -15.67 -9.94 -7.94
N TRP A 8 -15.42 -11.25 -7.91
CA TRP A 8 -16.39 -12.23 -7.42
C TRP A 8 -16.70 -12.06 -5.92
N CYS A 9 -15.65 -11.86 -5.09
CA CYS A 9 -15.78 -11.56 -3.67
C CYS A 9 -16.50 -10.23 -3.40
N ALA A 10 -16.24 -9.19 -4.22
CA ALA A 10 -16.95 -7.92 -4.14
C ALA A 10 -18.44 -8.09 -4.45
N GLN A 11 -18.76 -8.78 -5.55
CA GLN A 11 -20.16 -9.02 -5.96
C GLN A 11 -20.95 -9.77 -4.89
N LYS A 12 -20.34 -10.76 -4.22
CA LYS A 12 -20.93 -11.48 -3.08
C LYS A 12 -21.30 -10.55 -1.91
N ARG A 13 -20.62 -9.42 -1.75
CA ARG A 13 -20.89 -8.39 -0.73
C ARG A 13 -21.82 -7.28 -1.22
N GLY A 14 -22.39 -7.41 -2.42
CA GLY A 14 -23.27 -6.41 -3.02
C GLY A 14 -22.54 -5.18 -3.57
N THR A 15 -21.22 -5.23 -3.70
CA THR A 15 -20.39 -4.15 -4.24
C THR A 15 -19.75 -4.56 -5.56
N SER A 16 -19.55 -3.61 -6.46
CA SER A 16 -18.75 -3.82 -7.67
C SER A 16 -17.48 -2.99 -7.57
N ILE A 17 -16.32 -3.63 -7.69
CA ILE A 17 -15.04 -2.94 -7.66
C ILE A 17 -14.47 -2.96 -9.08
N ARG A 18 -14.24 -1.78 -9.65
CA ARG A 18 -13.39 -1.67 -10.85
C ARG A 18 -11.94 -1.67 -10.38
N VAL A 19 -11.18 -2.65 -10.85
CA VAL A 19 -9.76 -2.76 -10.58
C VAL A 19 -9.01 -2.41 -11.85
N ASP A 20 -8.14 -1.39 -11.78
CA ASP A 20 -7.17 -1.14 -12.82
C ASP A 20 -6.02 -2.15 -12.70
N VAL A 21 -6.01 -3.11 -13.62
CA VAL A 21 -5.06 -4.24 -13.59
C VAL A 21 -3.64 -3.77 -13.90
N ASP A 22 -3.48 -2.73 -14.73
CA ASP A 22 -2.16 -2.20 -15.10
C ASP A 22 -1.54 -1.45 -13.92
N ALA A 23 -2.37 -0.73 -13.15
CA ALA A 23 -1.95 -0.10 -11.90
C ALA A 23 -1.56 -1.14 -10.84
N VAL A 24 -2.35 -2.21 -10.64
CA VAL A 24 -2.02 -3.29 -9.71
C VAL A 24 -0.72 -4.00 -10.10
N PHE A 25 -0.53 -4.27 -11.39
CA PHE A 25 0.68 -4.89 -11.90
C PHE A 25 1.91 -4.00 -11.69
N SER A 26 1.80 -2.71 -12.03
CA SER A 26 2.88 -1.74 -11.87
C SER A 26 3.21 -1.50 -10.40
N GLY A 27 2.19 -1.36 -9.54
CA GLY A 27 2.34 -1.22 -8.09
C GLY A 27 2.99 -2.45 -7.47
N GLY A 28 2.55 -3.67 -7.81
CA GLY A 28 3.17 -4.91 -7.35
C GLY A 28 4.64 -5.05 -7.79
N LEU A 29 4.95 -4.67 -9.03
CA LEU A 29 6.32 -4.72 -9.55
C LEU A 29 7.26 -3.73 -8.85
N LEU A 30 6.74 -2.56 -8.44
CA LEU A 30 7.55 -1.44 -7.98
C LEU A 30 7.49 -1.19 -6.46
N HIS A 31 6.54 -1.76 -5.72
CA HIS A 31 6.33 -1.45 -4.28
C HIS A 31 7.60 -1.63 -3.44
N ASP A 32 8.45 -2.58 -3.82
CA ASP A 32 9.69 -2.90 -3.12
C ASP A 32 10.96 -2.38 -3.83
N ILE A 33 10.86 -1.55 -4.88
CA ILE A 33 12.04 -1.09 -5.65
C ILE A 33 13.08 -0.35 -4.79
N GLY A 34 12.64 0.32 -3.73
CA GLY A 34 13.55 0.97 -2.78
C GLY A 34 14.38 0.00 -1.94
N ARG A 35 14.05 -1.31 -1.92
CA ARG A 35 14.89 -2.34 -1.29
C ARG A 35 16.26 -2.49 -1.95
N SER A 36 16.40 -2.02 -3.19
CA SER A 36 17.68 -1.89 -3.88
C SER A 36 18.64 -0.89 -3.21
N LYS A 37 18.15 -0.03 -2.32
CA LYS A 37 18.93 1.01 -1.63
C LYS A 37 18.98 0.83 -0.11
N THR A 38 17.97 0.23 0.50
CA THR A 38 17.87 0.05 1.94
C THR A 38 17.04 -1.18 2.29
N HIS A 39 17.36 -1.84 3.39
CA HIS A 39 16.58 -2.97 3.90
C HIS A 39 15.61 -2.56 5.02
N GLY A 40 15.60 -1.28 5.39
CA GLY A 40 14.72 -0.69 6.41
C GLY A 40 13.38 -0.22 5.85
N ILE A 41 12.56 0.41 6.69
CA ILE A 41 11.23 0.91 6.26
C ILE A 41 11.33 2.08 5.28
N ASP A 42 12.49 2.72 5.22
CA ASP A 42 12.79 3.84 4.35
C ASP A 42 12.84 3.41 2.87
N HIS A 43 12.73 2.10 2.58
CA HIS A 43 12.61 1.58 1.22
C HIS A 43 11.40 2.20 0.50
N ALA A 44 10.29 2.49 1.18
CA ALA A 44 9.16 3.17 0.54
C ALA A 44 9.55 4.58 0.06
N VAL A 45 10.27 5.34 0.90
CA VAL A 45 10.72 6.71 0.56
C VAL A 45 11.78 6.68 -0.53
N LYS A 46 12.74 5.75 -0.46
CA LYS A 46 13.76 5.56 -1.50
C LYS A 46 13.13 5.07 -2.80
N GLY A 47 12.12 4.21 -2.73
CA GLY A 47 11.37 3.69 -3.86
C GLY A 47 10.62 4.80 -4.59
N ALA A 48 9.92 5.67 -3.84
CA ALA A 48 9.28 6.86 -4.41
C ALA A 48 10.28 7.80 -5.10
N GLY A 49 11.46 8.01 -4.50
CA GLY A 49 12.55 8.76 -5.12
C GLY A 49 13.01 8.17 -6.45
N ILE A 50 13.25 6.85 -6.50
CA ILE A 50 13.62 6.13 -7.72
C ILE A 50 12.52 6.24 -8.78
N ALA A 51 11.25 6.12 -8.40
CA ALA A 51 10.12 6.27 -9.32
C ALA A 51 10.08 7.69 -9.93
N LEU A 52 10.28 8.73 -9.12
CA LEU A 52 10.37 10.12 -9.59
C LEU A 52 11.54 10.33 -10.55
N GLU A 53 12.74 9.86 -10.19
CA GLU A 53 13.96 9.97 -11.01
C GLU A 53 13.80 9.29 -12.39
N ASN A 54 13.00 8.24 -12.48
CA ASN A 54 12.75 7.51 -13.72
C ASN A 54 11.50 8.00 -14.48
N GLY A 55 10.90 9.13 -14.09
CA GLY A 55 9.72 9.69 -14.74
C GLY A 55 8.42 8.91 -14.49
N LEU A 56 8.40 8.06 -13.47
CA LEU A 56 7.23 7.26 -13.06
C LEU A 56 6.38 7.95 -11.99
N GLY A 57 6.89 9.05 -11.42
CA GLY A 57 6.33 9.75 -10.25
C GLY A 57 4.86 10.14 -10.37
N GLU A 58 4.45 10.85 -11.41
CA GLU A 58 3.05 11.31 -11.52
C GLU A 58 2.06 10.17 -11.82
N LYS A 59 2.50 9.10 -12.47
CA LYS A 59 1.64 7.99 -12.88
C LYS A 59 1.44 6.93 -11.78
N ILE A 60 2.36 6.84 -10.84
CA ILE A 60 2.40 5.77 -9.84
C ILE A 60 2.27 6.31 -8.42
N VAL A 61 2.82 7.49 -8.10
CA VAL A 61 2.86 8.04 -6.72
C VAL A 61 1.55 8.73 -6.31
N ASN A 62 0.70 9.08 -7.28
CA ASN A 62 -0.54 9.86 -7.04
C ASN A 62 -1.83 9.09 -7.34
N ILE A 63 -1.74 7.80 -7.68
CA ILE A 63 -2.93 6.98 -7.95
C ILE A 63 -3.50 6.42 -6.65
N ASN A 64 -4.83 6.49 -6.50
CA ASN A 64 -5.54 5.94 -5.34
C ASN A 64 -5.24 4.45 -5.16
N GLU A 65 -4.93 3.76 -6.25
CA GLU A 65 -4.57 2.35 -6.33
C GLU A 65 -3.23 2.04 -5.63
N GLU A 66 -2.21 2.90 -5.75
CA GLU A 66 -0.94 2.73 -5.03
C GLU A 66 -1.17 2.88 -3.53
N LYS A 67 -2.00 3.84 -3.12
CA LYS A 67 -2.40 4.02 -1.72
C LYS A 67 -3.11 2.78 -1.17
N VAL A 68 -3.98 2.15 -1.95
CA VAL A 68 -4.65 0.88 -1.60
C VAL A 68 -3.63 -0.26 -1.48
N VAL A 69 -2.69 -0.38 -2.41
CA VAL A 69 -1.64 -1.42 -2.39
C VAL A 69 -0.70 -1.22 -1.21
N ALA A 70 -0.24 -0.01 -0.96
CA ALA A 70 0.60 0.33 0.18
C ALA A 70 -0.13 0.07 1.50
N HIS A 71 -1.42 0.42 1.60
CA HIS A 71 -2.21 0.13 2.79
C HIS A 71 -2.41 -1.38 3.01
N ALA A 72 -2.62 -2.15 1.94
CA ALA A 72 -2.70 -3.61 2.00
C ALA A 72 -1.37 -4.24 2.43
N ASP A 73 -0.24 -3.81 1.84
CA ASP A 73 1.11 -4.28 2.20
C ASP A 73 1.43 -3.99 3.67
N ASN A 74 1.10 -2.78 4.14
CA ASN A 74 1.29 -2.38 5.54
C ASN A 74 0.55 -3.29 6.54
N LEU A 75 -0.57 -3.89 6.13
CA LEU A 75 -1.38 -4.76 6.97
C LEU A 75 -1.12 -6.25 6.75
N VAL A 76 -0.35 -6.64 5.73
CA VAL A 76 -0.10 -8.05 5.40
C VAL A 76 1.33 -8.45 5.76
N SER A 77 1.47 -9.53 6.52
CA SER A 77 2.77 -10.13 6.85
C SER A 77 2.75 -11.60 6.46
N GLY A 78 3.44 -11.93 5.36
CA GLY A 78 3.40 -13.28 4.79
C GLY A 78 1.98 -13.67 4.35
N SER A 79 1.38 -14.65 5.01
CA SER A 79 0.00 -15.08 4.78
C SER A 79 -1.01 -14.53 5.79
N ARG A 80 -0.58 -13.70 6.75
CA ARG A 80 -1.43 -13.15 7.82
C ARG A 80 -1.83 -11.71 7.49
N VAL A 81 -3.12 -11.42 7.60
CA VAL A 81 -3.66 -10.05 7.60
C VAL A 81 -3.72 -9.59 9.05
N GLY A 82 -3.02 -8.51 9.38
CA GLY A 82 -3.03 -7.85 10.69
C GLY A 82 -4.01 -6.68 10.75
N THR A 83 -4.18 -6.13 11.95
CA THR A 83 -5.02 -4.94 12.18
C THR A 83 -4.20 -3.65 12.19
N MET A 84 -4.87 -2.52 12.01
CA MET A 84 -4.22 -1.21 12.15
C MET A 84 -3.62 -1.02 13.55
N ASP A 85 -4.27 -1.50 14.60
CA ASP A 85 -3.75 -1.42 15.97
C ASP A 85 -2.47 -2.26 16.15
N GLU A 86 -2.43 -3.47 15.60
CA GLU A 86 -1.23 -4.32 15.62
C GLU A 86 -0.06 -3.66 14.87
N LEU A 87 -0.34 -3.01 13.74
CA LEU A 87 0.65 -2.26 12.98
C LEU A 87 1.18 -1.07 13.79
N LEU A 88 0.29 -0.28 14.41
CA LEU A 88 0.67 0.88 15.23
C LEU A 88 1.50 0.48 16.46
N LEU A 89 1.16 -0.63 17.11
CA LEU A 89 1.95 -1.20 18.20
C LEU A 89 3.35 -1.57 17.70
N THR A 90 3.45 -2.29 16.59
CA THR A 90 4.73 -2.70 15.99
C THR A 90 5.59 -1.50 15.60
N LEU A 91 4.99 -0.44 15.04
CA LEU A 91 5.71 0.76 14.66
C LEU A 91 6.27 1.51 15.88
N ARG A 92 5.50 1.58 16.97
CA ARG A 92 5.94 2.20 18.23
C ARG A 92 7.02 1.38 18.93
N GLU A 93 6.90 0.06 18.97
CA GLU A 93 7.93 -0.84 19.53
C GLU A 93 9.27 -0.72 18.79
N LYS A 94 9.22 -0.50 17.47
CA LYS A 94 10.41 -0.24 16.64
C LYS A 94 10.92 1.20 16.70
N LEU A 95 10.35 2.05 17.57
CA LEU A 95 10.75 3.43 17.80
C LEU A 95 10.70 4.31 16.54
N PHE A 96 9.69 4.10 15.69
CA PHE A 96 9.46 4.99 14.55
C PHE A 96 9.00 6.38 14.99
N ASP A 97 9.39 7.40 14.22
CA ASP A 97 9.00 8.77 14.45
C ASP A 97 7.45 8.93 14.37
N GLU A 98 6.87 9.69 15.29
CA GLU A 98 5.42 9.94 15.34
C GLU A 98 4.88 10.57 14.04
N LYS A 99 5.70 11.32 13.29
CA LYS A 99 5.33 11.82 11.96
C LYS A 99 5.13 10.69 10.96
N ILE A 100 5.93 9.62 11.03
CA ILE A 100 5.77 8.44 10.18
C ILE A 100 4.51 7.70 10.59
N ILE A 101 4.31 7.45 11.88
CA ILE A 101 3.10 6.81 12.43
C ILE A 101 1.84 7.55 11.99
N LYS A 102 1.85 8.89 12.04
CA LYS A 102 0.75 9.73 11.57
C LYS A 102 0.41 9.50 10.10
N ARG A 103 1.40 9.30 9.23
CA ARG A 103 1.16 9.01 7.79
C ARG A 103 0.41 7.70 7.60
N PHE A 104 0.71 6.67 8.38
CA PHE A 104 -0.04 5.41 8.33
C PHE A 104 -1.50 5.62 8.74
N ILE A 105 -1.76 6.39 9.80
CA ILE A 105 -3.11 6.71 10.27
C ILE A 105 -3.88 7.51 9.22
N GLU A 106 -3.25 8.53 8.63
CA GLU A 106 -3.84 9.36 7.57
C GLU A 106 -4.20 8.52 6.35
N LEU A 107 -3.30 7.66 5.89
CA LEU A 107 -3.55 6.74 4.78
C LEU A 107 -4.71 5.78 5.08
N ASN A 108 -4.75 5.18 6.27
CA ASN A 108 -5.85 4.31 6.69
C ASN A 108 -7.20 5.05 6.71
N ASN A 109 -7.23 6.29 7.20
CA ASN A 109 -8.44 7.09 7.23
C ASN A 109 -8.90 7.48 5.82
N GLU A 110 -7.95 7.82 4.94
CA GLU A 110 -8.22 8.12 3.53
C GLU A 110 -8.80 6.90 2.80
N ILE A 111 -8.25 5.71 3.00
CA ILE A 111 -8.79 4.49 2.38
C ILE A 111 -10.16 4.13 2.96
N ASN A 112 -10.36 4.23 4.28
CA ASN A 112 -11.66 3.94 4.88
C ASN A 112 -12.77 4.89 4.39
N SER A 113 -12.46 6.16 4.14
CA SER A 113 -13.44 7.11 3.59
C SER A 113 -13.80 6.88 2.12
N MET A 114 -13.02 6.07 1.39
CA MET A 114 -13.34 5.66 0.00
C MET A 114 -14.27 4.44 -0.06
N ILE A 115 -14.36 3.66 1.03
CA ILE A 115 -15.07 2.36 1.07
C ILE A 115 -16.38 2.48 1.88
N CYS A 116 -16.54 3.52 2.70
CA CYS A 116 -17.75 3.86 3.45
C CYS A 116 -18.57 4.94 2.75
#